data_AF-A0A4S0IEN3-F1
#
_entry.id   AF-A0A4S0IEN3-F1
#
_cell.length_a   1.000
_cell.length_b   1.000
_cell.length_c   1.000
_cell.angle_alpha   90.00
_cell.angle_beta   90.00
_cell.angle_gamma   90.00
#
_symmetry.space_group_name_H-M   'P 1'
#
loop_
_entity.id
_entity.type
_entity.pdbx_description
1 polymer ?
#
loop_
_entity_poly.entity_id
_entity_poly.type
_entity_poly.pdbx_seq_one_letter_code
_entity_poly.pdbx_strand_id
1 'polypeptide(L)' 'HFALELDVFHAHVTGDAPDGHFWSLAHEISGEALPTVMKKVIEAAIPGATKKQRPL' A
#
# COMPACT_ATOMS: atom_id res chain seq x y z
N HIS A 1 -3.74 -10.69 25.02
CA HIS A 1 -3.04 -9.65 24.22
C HIS A 1 -2.09 -10.39 23.31
N PHE A 2 -2.15 -10.15 22.01
CA PHE A 2 -1.19 -10.71 21.05
C PHE A 2 -0.54 -9.55 20.30
N ALA A 3 0.72 -9.74 19.91
CA ALA A 3 1.44 -8.83 19.03
C ALA A 3 1.55 -9.48 17.64
N LEU A 4 1.57 -8.66 16.61
CA LEU A 4 1.83 -9.10 15.25
C LEU A 4 3.14 -8.47 14.81
N GLU A 5 4.13 -9.32 14.52
CA GLU A 5 5.43 -8.93 13.98
C GLU A 5 5.45 -9.30 12.49
N LEU A 6 5.92 -8.40 11.64
CA LEU A 6 5.97 -8.60 10.19
C LEU A 6 7.31 -8.12 9.65
N ASP A 7 7.85 -8.88 8.70
CA ASP A 7 8.89 -8.40 7.78
C ASP A 7 8.23 -7.85 6.52
N VAL A 8 8.58 -6.61 6.18
CA VAL A 8 8.03 -5.93 5.00
C VAL A 8 9.04 -5.98 3.86
N PHE A 9 8.66 -6.63 2.77
CA PHE A 9 9.47 -6.70 1.55
C PHE A 9 8.90 -5.76 0.49
N HIS A 10 9.77 -4.98 -0.15
CA HIS A 10 9.42 -4.05 -1.21
C HIS A 10 10.23 -4.38 -2.47
N ALA A 11 9.57 -4.43 -3.61
CA ALA A 11 10.17 -4.69 -4.90
C ALA A 11 9.60 -3.75 -5.97
N HIS A 12 10.42 -3.42 -6.96
CA HIS A 12 9.98 -2.72 -8.15
C HIS A 12 9.70 -3.73 -9.25
N VAL A 13 8.55 -3.59 -9.90
CA VAL A 13 8.11 -4.45 -10.99
C VAL A 13 7.79 -3.58 -12.20
N THR A 14 8.10 -4.09 -13.38
CA THR A 14 7.75 -3.47 -14.66
C THR A 14 6.76 -4.37 -15.38
N GLY A 15 5.73 -3.77 -15.98
CA GLY A 15 4.72 -4.50 -16.74
C GLY A 15 3.32 -4.35 -16.15
N ASP A 16 2.35 -4.89 -16.87
CA ASP A 16 0.95 -4.81 -16.50
C ASP A 16 0.60 -5.73 -15.33
N ALA A 17 -0.49 -5.41 -14.64
CA ALA A 17 -1.02 -6.29 -13.60
C ALA A 17 -1.47 -7.62 -14.24
N PRO A 18 -1.22 -8.77 -13.59
CA PRO A 18 -1.71 -10.05 -14.07
C PRO A 18 -3.24 -10.09 -14.21
N ASP A 19 -3.75 -11.04 -14.98
CA ASP A 19 -5.20 -11.22 -15.16
C ASP A 19 -5.92 -11.34 -13.81
N GLY A 20 -7.03 -10.62 -13.67
CA GLY A 20 -7.83 -10.55 -12.44
C GLY A 20 -7.23 -9.67 -11.32
N HIS A 21 -6.13 -8.95 -11.58
CA HIS A 21 -5.48 -8.04 -10.64
C HIS A 21 -5.41 -6.62 -11.21
N PHE A 22 -5.08 -5.64 -10.36
CA PHE A 22 -4.88 -4.26 -10.77
C PHE A 22 -3.74 -3.62 -9.98
N TRP A 23 -3.09 -2.63 -10.59
CA TRP A 23 -2.17 -1.72 -9.91
C TRP A 23 -2.94 -0.50 -9.42
N SER A 24 -3.01 -0.28 -8.11
CA SER A 24 -3.52 0.97 -7.55
C SER A 24 -2.48 2.07 -7.67
N LEU A 25 -2.90 3.28 -8.03
CA LEU A 25 -2.02 4.43 -7.93
C LEU A 25 -1.79 4.78 -6.46
N ALA A 26 -0.60 5.27 -6.13
CA ALA A 26 -0.23 5.57 -4.73
C ALA A 26 -1.24 6.51 -4.03
N HIS A 27 -1.84 7.46 -4.75
CA HIS A 27 -2.80 8.39 -4.16
C HIS A 27 -4.19 7.79 -3.89
N GLU A 28 -4.53 6.67 -4.54
CA GLU A 28 -5.81 5.97 -4.38
C GLU A 28 -5.82 5.10 -3.12
N ILE A 29 -4.65 4.58 -2.72
CA ILE A 29 -4.45 3.69 -1.56
C ILE A 29 -5.09 4.25 -0.28
N SER A 30 -5.03 5.57 -0.07
CA SER A 30 -5.60 6.23 1.11
C SER A 30 -7.12 6.05 1.23
N GLY A 31 -7.81 6.03 0.08
CA GLY A 31 -9.27 5.86 -0.04
C GLY A 31 -9.73 4.41 -0.07
N GLU A 32 -8.83 3.45 -0.29
CA GLU A 32 -9.19 2.04 -0.32
C GLU A 32 -9.60 1.50 1.06
N ALA A 33 -10.49 0.52 1.03
CA ALA A 33 -10.96 -0.23 2.20
C ALA A 33 -9.93 -1.27 2.69
N LEU A 34 -8.63 -0.96 2.61
CA LEU A 34 -7.57 -1.84 3.09
C LEU A 34 -7.62 -1.98 4.62
N PRO A 35 -7.39 -3.20 5.16
CA PRO A 35 -7.18 -3.39 6.58
C PRO A 35 -6.07 -2.46 7.11
N THR A 36 -6.20 -1.99 8.35
CA THR A 36 -5.24 -1.06 8.95
C THR A 36 -3.82 -1.61 8.98
N VAL A 37 -3.66 -2.93 9.15
CA VAL A 37 -2.36 -3.60 9.06
C VAL A 37 -1.73 -3.44 7.68
N MET A 38 -2.50 -3.58 6.60
CA MET A 38 -2.00 -3.46 5.22
C MET A 38 -1.61 -2.01 4.88
N LYS A 39 -2.38 -1.03 5.38
CA LYS A 39 -1.99 0.39 5.26
C LYS A 39 -0.63 0.64 5.94
N LYS A 40 -0.40 0.06 7.12
CA LYS A 40 0.91 0.16 7.81
C LYS A 40 2.05 -0.50 7.02
N VAL A 41 1.80 -1.67 6.43
CA VAL A 41 2.79 -2.37 5.58
C VAL A 41 3.17 -1.48 4.38
N ILE A 42 2.18 -0.89 3.70
CA ILE A 42 2.44 -0.02 2.56
C ILE A 42 3.19 1.25 2.97
N GLU A 43 2.80 1.92 4.06
CA GLU A 43 3.49 3.12 4.55
C GLU A 43 4.95 2.82 4.96
N ALA A 44 5.22 1.62 5.52
CA ALA A 44 6.58 1.19 5.85
C ALA A 44 7.43 0.92 4.60
N ALA A 45 6.84 0.35 3.55
CA ALA A 45 7.51 0.09 2.27
C ALA A 45 7.70 1.35 1.42
N ILE A 46 6.69 2.23 1.39
CA ILE A 46 6.60 3.41 0.54
C ILE A 46 6.08 4.59 1.39
N PRO A 47 6.98 5.36 2.03
CA PRO A 47 6.57 6.45 2.92
C PRO A 47 5.69 7.49 2.23
N GLY A 48 4.55 7.81 2.84
CA GLY A 48 3.57 8.77 2.34
C GLY A 48 2.53 8.21 1.39
N ALA A 49 2.63 6.95 0.95
CA ALA A 49 1.66 6.35 0.02
C ALA A 49 0.26 6.19 0.64
N THR A 50 0.13 6.20 1.97
CA THR A 50 -1.20 6.13 2.61
C THR A 50 -1.78 7.48 2.99
N LYS A 51 -1.04 8.58 2.76
CA LYS A 51 -1.49 9.93 3.10
C LYS A 51 -2.45 10.44 2.04
N LYS A 52 -3.54 11.07 2.49
CA LYS A 52 -4.47 11.76 1.60
C LYS A 52 -3.73 12.92 0.94
N GLN A 53 -3.55 12.87 -0.38
CA GLN A 53 -2.95 13.99 -1.10
C GLN A 53 -3.87 15.20 -1.00
N ARG A 54 -3.30 16.35 -0.62
CA ARG A 54 -4.01 17.63 -0.71
C ARG A 54 -3.94 18.08 -2.17
N PRO A 55 -5.06 18.49 -2.80
CA PRO A 55 -4.98 19.17 -4.08
C PRO A 55 -4.13 20.43 -3.89
N LEU A 56 -3.21 20.67 -4.84
CA LEU A 56 -2.47 21.93 -4.98
C LEU A 56 -3.42 23.05 -5.46
#